data_AF-A0A2V9NXI2-F1
#
_entry.id   AF-A0A2V9NXI2-F1
#
_cell.length_a   1.000
_cell.length_b   1.000
_cell.length_c   1.000
_cell.angle_alpha   90.00
_cell.angle_beta   90.00
_cell.angle_gamma   90.00
#
_symmetry.space_group_name_H-M   'P 1'
#
loop_
_entity.id
_entity.type
_entity.pdbx_description
1 polymer ?
#
loop_
_entity_poly.entity_id
_entity_poly.type
_entity_poly.pdbx_seq_one_letter_code
_entity_poly.pdbx_strand_id
1 'polypeptide(L)'
;MKEGSKVRKIAFVGDHLPRKCGIATFTSDLLAAVAAAHPQSQCLSVSVNDIQDGYEYPEVVRFEIEEQDLSSYLRAADFLNISNVDIVCLQHEFGIFGGTAGGHILAFLRELRMPVVTTLHTILREPKADQRRVMQELVALSTRLVVMAERGRQMLQEIYQAPPTKIDFIPHGIPDVGFVDPTDFKDQFGVEGRVVLLTFGLLSPNKGIEYVLNALPPIVAEFPDVVYIVLGATHPNELREHGEAYRLSLEILAKKNKLEKNVIFYNRFVELENLKEFIGAADFYITPYLNEAQITSGTLAYTFGAGKVVISTPYWHAAELLAEDHGVLVPFGDAPAIAREVIGLLRDDT
;
A
#
# COMPACT_ATOMS: atom_id res chain seq x y z
N MET A 1 -37.01 -8.09 18.23
CA MET A 1 -35.68 -8.46 17.69
C MET A 1 -35.67 -8.09 16.22
N LYS A 2 -34.91 -7.08 15.81
CA LYS A 2 -34.69 -6.83 14.38
C LYS A 2 -33.84 -8.00 13.89
N GLU A 3 -34.36 -8.82 12.99
CA GLU A 3 -33.52 -9.74 12.21
C GLU A 3 -32.42 -8.90 11.58
N GLY A 4 -31.17 -9.08 12.04
CA GLY A 4 -30.04 -8.40 11.45
C GLY A 4 -30.00 -8.77 9.98
N SER A 5 -30.03 -7.77 9.10
CA SER A 5 -29.84 -7.96 7.65
C SER A 5 -28.61 -8.83 7.44
N LYS A 6 -28.81 -10.08 7.06
CA LYS A 6 -27.72 -11.05 6.94
C LYS A 6 -27.14 -10.91 5.55
N VAL A 7 -26.08 -10.10 5.43
CA VAL A 7 -25.27 -10.03 4.21
C VAL A 7 -24.73 -11.43 3.93
N ARG A 8 -25.17 -12.07 2.85
CA ARG A 8 -24.85 -13.45 2.49
C ARG A 8 -23.79 -13.53 1.41
N LYS A 9 -23.69 -12.56 0.50
CA LYS A 9 -22.68 -12.56 -0.56
C LYS A 9 -22.07 -11.18 -0.78
N ILE A 10 -20.75 -11.11 -0.74
CA ILE A 10 -19.96 -9.89 -0.87
C ILE A 10 -19.01 -10.06 -2.06
N ALA A 11 -19.01 -9.11 -2.98
CA ALA A 11 -18.07 -9.07 -4.10
C ALA A 11 -17.03 -7.98 -3.88
N PHE A 12 -15.75 -8.32 -4.01
CA PHE A 12 -14.63 -7.39 -3.99
C PHE A 12 -14.23 -7.06 -5.42
N VAL A 13 -14.08 -5.79 -5.76
CA VAL A 13 -13.78 -5.33 -7.12
C VAL A 13 -12.51 -4.48 -7.09
N GLY A 14 -11.53 -4.82 -7.91
CA GLY A 14 -10.24 -4.11 -7.97
C GLY A 14 -9.14 -5.01 -8.50
N ASP A 15 -7.93 -4.86 -7.96
CA ASP A 15 -6.83 -5.78 -8.23
C ASP A 15 -6.86 -6.97 -7.27
N HIS A 16 -6.33 -8.11 -7.67
CA HIS A 16 -6.16 -9.28 -6.81
C HIS A 16 -4.83 -9.99 -7.11
N LEU A 17 -4.26 -10.69 -6.14
CA LEU A 17 -3.11 -11.57 -6.39
C LEU A 17 -3.48 -12.63 -7.45
N PRO A 18 -2.59 -12.97 -8.40
CA PRO A 18 -1.13 -12.78 -8.35
C PRO A 18 -0.60 -11.50 -9.03
N ARG A 19 -1.45 -10.52 -9.37
CA ARG A 19 -0.99 -9.20 -9.83
C ARG A 19 -0.09 -8.57 -8.76
N LYS A 20 1.16 -8.24 -9.11
CA LYS A 20 2.15 -7.66 -8.17
C LYS A 20 1.92 -6.17 -7.96
N CYS A 21 0.94 -5.83 -7.12
CA CYS A 21 0.52 -4.48 -6.79
C CYS A 21 0.12 -4.40 -5.31
N GLY A 22 0.35 -3.25 -4.66
CA GLY A 22 -0.05 -3.05 -3.27
C GLY A 22 -1.56 -3.17 -3.05
N ILE A 23 -2.36 -2.74 -4.04
CA ILE A 23 -3.82 -2.83 -3.99
C ILE A 23 -4.28 -4.28 -4.20
N ALA A 24 -3.58 -5.05 -5.04
CA ALA A 24 -3.85 -6.48 -5.20
C ALA A 24 -3.70 -7.23 -3.88
N THR A 25 -2.62 -6.97 -3.14
CA THR A 25 -2.41 -7.47 -1.78
C THR A 25 -3.53 -7.00 -0.85
N PHE A 26 -3.85 -5.70 -0.82
CA PHE A 26 -4.91 -5.15 0.03
C PHE A 26 -6.28 -5.81 -0.21
N THR A 27 -6.71 -5.95 -1.47
CA THR A 27 -8.00 -6.59 -1.81
C THR A 27 -8.02 -8.05 -1.36
N SER A 28 -6.91 -8.77 -1.59
CA SER A 28 -6.80 -10.19 -1.25
C SER A 28 -6.86 -10.40 0.27
N ASP A 29 -6.12 -9.57 1.02
CA ASP A 29 -6.10 -9.59 2.49
C ASP A 29 -7.46 -9.19 3.08
N LEU A 30 -8.09 -8.13 2.55
CA LEU A 30 -9.40 -7.68 3.00
C LEU A 30 -10.47 -8.73 2.74
N LEU A 31 -10.47 -9.36 1.57
CA LEU A 31 -11.40 -10.44 1.24
C LEU A 31 -11.23 -11.61 2.22
N ALA A 32 -10.00 -12.06 2.45
CA ALA A 32 -9.71 -13.16 3.37
C ALA A 32 -10.13 -12.83 4.81
N ALA A 33 -9.84 -11.61 5.28
CA ALA A 33 -10.22 -11.15 6.62
C ALA A 33 -11.75 -11.09 6.80
N VAL A 34 -12.48 -10.57 5.80
CA VAL A 34 -13.96 -10.52 5.85
C VAL A 34 -14.55 -11.94 5.80
N ALA A 35 -14.02 -12.83 4.97
CA ALA A 35 -14.47 -14.22 4.90
C ALA A 35 -14.25 -14.97 6.24
N ALA A 36 -13.12 -14.72 6.89
CA ALA A 36 -12.80 -15.30 8.20
C ALA A 36 -13.71 -14.73 9.32
N ALA A 37 -13.94 -13.42 9.32
CA ALA A 37 -14.81 -12.75 10.30
C ALA A 37 -16.30 -13.08 10.11
N HIS A 38 -16.72 -13.41 8.88
CA HIS A 38 -18.10 -13.75 8.54
C HIS A 38 -18.19 -15.08 7.77
N PRO A 39 -17.98 -16.24 8.41
CA PRO A 39 -17.96 -17.56 7.74
C PRO A 39 -19.29 -17.97 7.09
N GLN A 40 -20.38 -17.28 7.43
CA GLN A 40 -21.70 -17.51 6.85
C GLN A 40 -21.95 -16.69 5.58
N SER A 41 -21.04 -15.80 5.24
CA SER A 41 -21.06 -14.97 4.04
C SER A 41 -20.10 -15.56 3.00
N GLN A 42 -20.54 -15.60 1.75
CA GLN A 42 -19.69 -15.96 0.63
C GLN A 42 -18.98 -14.71 0.11
N CYS A 43 -17.65 -14.76 0.05
CA CYS A 43 -16.84 -13.71 -0.55
C CYS A 43 -16.32 -14.16 -1.93
N LEU A 44 -16.33 -13.25 -2.90
CA LEU A 44 -15.75 -13.47 -4.22
C LEU A 44 -15.03 -12.20 -4.70
N SER A 45 -14.09 -12.36 -5.63
CA SER A 45 -13.39 -11.25 -6.28
C SER A 45 -13.78 -11.12 -7.75
N VAL A 46 -13.80 -9.88 -8.22
CA VAL A 46 -13.84 -9.48 -9.63
C VAL A 46 -12.59 -8.65 -9.88
N SER A 47 -11.65 -9.21 -10.64
CA SER A 47 -10.29 -8.67 -10.76
C SER A 47 -10.09 -7.96 -12.09
N VAL A 48 -9.29 -6.88 -12.11
CA VAL A 48 -8.93 -6.16 -13.35
C VAL A 48 -7.58 -6.63 -13.89
N ASN A 49 -7.56 -7.06 -15.14
CA ASN A 49 -6.38 -7.47 -15.91
C ASN A 49 -5.76 -6.28 -16.63
N ASP A 50 -4.47 -6.03 -16.39
CA ASP A 50 -3.66 -5.02 -17.08
C ASP A 50 -2.77 -5.60 -18.19
N ILE A 51 -2.84 -6.92 -18.39
CA ILE A 51 -2.12 -7.64 -19.44
C ILE A 51 -3.07 -8.57 -20.20
N GLN A 52 -2.81 -8.75 -21.49
CA GLN A 52 -3.69 -9.49 -22.40
C GLN A 52 -3.85 -10.97 -22.02
N ASP A 53 -2.81 -11.59 -21.48
CA ASP A 53 -2.82 -13.00 -21.07
C ASP A 53 -3.51 -13.22 -19.71
N GLY A 54 -3.91 -12.14 -19.03
CA GLY A 54 -4.47 -12.20 -17.68
C GLY A 54 -3.49 -12.75 -16.65
N TYR A 55 -4.03 -13.32 -15.57
CA TYR A 55 -3.27 -13.91 -14.48
C TYR A 55 -3.82 -15.28 -14.10
N GLU A 56 -2.97 -16.15 -13.56
CA GLU A 56 -3.41 -17.41 -12.96
C GLU A 56 -4.09 -17.16 -11.60
N TYR A 57 -5.35 -16.75 -11.64
CA TYR A 57 -6.11 -16.40 -10.44
C TYR A 57 -6.60 -17.64 -9.66
N PRO A 58 -6.68 -17.54 -8.32
CA PRO A 58 -7.34 -18.55 -7.48
C PRO A 58 -8.87 -18.56 -7.69
N GLU A 59 -9.54 -19.67 -7.32
CA GLU A 59 -11.00 -19.86 -7.51
C GLU A 59 -11.92 -18.80 -6.87
N VAL A 60 -11.38 -18.02 -5.93
CA VAL A 60 -12.09 -16.89 -5.30
C VAL A 60 -12.32 -15.75 -6.29
N VAL A 61 -11.47 -15.60 -7.31
CA VAL A 61 -11.72 -14.70 -8.45
C VAL A 61 -12.72 -15.38 -9.36
N ARG A 62 -13.90 -14.78 -9.48
CA ARG A 62 -15.04 -15.35 -10.21
C ARG A 62 -15.30 -14.68 -11.55
N PHE A 63 -14.70 -13.52 -11.78
CA PHE A 63 -14.82 -12.77 -13.02
C PHE A 63 -13.58 -11.90 -13.21
N GLU A 64 -13.15 -11.77 -14.46
CA GLU A 64 -12.01 -10.95 -14.85
C GLU A 64 -12.49 -9.83 -15.78
N ILE A 65 -12.06 -8.61 -15.47
CA ILE A 65 -12.33 -7.40 -16.26
C ILE A 65 -11.07 -7.08 -17.04
N GLU A 66 -11.21 -6.94 -18.35
CA GLU A 66 -10.12 -6.46 -19.20
C GLU A 66 -10.05 -4.92 -19.10
N GLU A 67 -8.94 -4.37 -18.59
CA GLU A 67 -8.82 -2.96 -18.19
C GLU A 67 -9.32 -1.98 -19.28
N GLN A 68 -8.93 -2.22 -20.53
CA GLN A 68 -9.20 -1.35 -21.66
C GLN A 68 -10.46 -1.73 -22.47
N ASP A 69 -11.21 -2.76 -22.05
CA ASP A 69 -12.46 -3.17 -22.69
C ASP A 69 -13.67 -2.73 -21.84
N LEU A 70 -14.30 -1.62 -22.22
CA LEU A 70 -15.52 -1.12 -21.58
C LEU A 70 -16.65 -2.15 -21.54
N SER A 71 -16.74 -3.05 -22.53
CA SER A 71 -17.79 -4.07 -22.56
C SER A 71 -17.58 -5.15 -21.49
N SER A 72 -16.33 -5.38 -21.05
CA SER A 72 -16.03 -6.30 -19.94
C SER A 72 -16.58 -5.81 -18.61
N TYR A 73 -16.55 -4.48 -18.38
CA TYR A 73 -17.16 -3.84 -17.21
C TYR A 73 -18.68 -4.06 -17.16
N LEU A 74 -19.36 -3.92 -18.30
CA LEU A 74 -20.81 -4.18 -18.37
C LEU A 74 -21.13 -5.65 -18.11
N ARG A 75 -20.35 -6.59 -18.69
CA ARG A 75 -20.50 -8.03 -18.41
C ARG A 75 -20.27 -8.37 -16.94
N ALA A 76 -19.28 -7.72 -16.30
CA ALA A 76 -19.02 -7.90 -14.88
C ALA A 76 -20.18 -7.42 -14.01
N ALA A 77 -20.80 -6.29 -14.35
CA ALA A 77 -21.98 -5.79 -13.65
C ALA A 77 -23.17 -6.77 -13.81
N ASP A 78 -23.42 -7.26 -15.02
CA ASP A 78 -24.44 -8.28 -15.29
C ASP A 78 -24.20 -9.55 -14.47
N PHE A 79 -22.95 -10.03 -14.44
CA PHE A 79 -22.55 -11.18 -13.65
C PHE A 79 -22.88 -11.00 -12.15
N LEU A 80 -22.57 -9.85 -11.56
CA LEU A 80 -22.88 -9.57 -10.16
C LEU A 80 -24.39 -9.45 -9.90
N ASN A 81 -25.11 -8.82 -10.83
CA ASN A 81 -26.57 -8.65 -10.76
C ASN A 81 -27.33 -9.99 -10.76
N ILE A 82 -26.87 -10.98 -11.53
CA ILE A 82 -27.50 -12.32 -11.58
C ILE A 82 -26.97 -13.26 -10.48
N SER A 83 -25.85 -12.93 -9.85
CA SER A 83 -25.18 -13.79 -8.84
C SER A 83 -25.72 -13.64 -7.42
N ASN A 84 -26.78 -12.84 -7.21
CA ASN A 84 -27.35 -12.52 -5.89
C ASN A 84 -26.30 -11.96 -4.92
N VAL A 85 -25.48 -11.03 -5.39
CA VAL A 85 -24.53 -10.29 -4.54
C VAL A 85 -25.29 -9.24 -3.75
N ASP A 86 -25.08 -9.20 -2.43
CA ASP A 86 -25.77 -8.26 -1.54
C ASP A 86 -25.04 -6.91 -1.46
N ILE A 87 -23.70 -6.92 -1.54
CA ILE A 87 -22.85 -5.73 -1.41
C ILE A 87 -21.61 -5.86 -2.31
N VAL A 88 -21.22 -4.77 -2.96
CA VAL A 88 -19.94 -4.64 -3.66
C VAL A 88 -18.96 -3.78 -2.84
N CYS A 89 -17.75 -4.29 -2.63
CA CYS A 89 -16.62 -3.59 -2.04
C CYS A 89 -15.61 -3.22 -3.14
N LEU A 90 -15.61 -1.97 -3.58
CA LEU A 90 -14.72 -1.46 -4.63
C LEU A 90 -13.42 -0.93 -4.03
N GLN A 91 -12.29 -1.33 -4.60
CA GLN A 91 -10.95 -0.80 -4.31
C GLN A 91 -10.54 0.18 -5.40
N HIS A 92 -10.63 1.48 -5.13
CA HIS A 92 -10.43 2.50 -6.16
C HIS A 92 -9.04 3.15 -6.13
N GLU A 93 -8.41 3.13 -7.30
CA GLU A 93 -7.23 3.91 -7.68
C GLU A 93 -7.38 4.29 -9.17
N PHE A 94 -6.92 5.47 -9.57
CA PHE A 94 -7.20 6.04 -10.89
C PHE A 94 -6.58 5.22 -12.05
N GLY A 95 -5.50 4.49 -11.80
CA GLY A 95 -4.77 3.69 -12.78
C GLY A 95 -5.25 2.25 -12.91
N ILE A 96 -6.27 1.81 -12.17
CA ILE A 96 -6.75 0.42 -12.23
C ILE A 96 -7.70 0.17 -13.40
N PHE A 97 -8.62 1.11 -13.66
CA PHE A 97 -9.84 0.80 -14.42
C PHE A 97 -9.85 1.26 -15.88
N GLY A 98 -8.70 1.64 -16.44
CA GLY A 98 -8.62 2.11 -17.83
C GLY A 98 -9.49 3.33 -18.15
N GLY A 99 -9.46 3.73 -19.43
CA GLY A 99 -10.12 4.95 -19.88
C GLY A 99 -9.56 6.23 -19.23
N THR A 100 -10.20 7.37 -19.48
CA THR A 100 -9.74 8.64 -18.92
C THR A 100 -9.93 8.66 -17.39
N ALA A 101 -8.81 8.68 -16.66
CA ALA A 101 -8.77 8.70 -15.19
C ALA A 101 -9.57 7.55 -14.53
N GLY A 102 -9.44 6.32 -15.04
CA GLY A 102 -10.15 5.16 -14.48
C GLY A 102 -11.65 5.15 -14.81
N GLY A 103 -12.10 5.97 -15.76
CA GLY A 103 -13.52 6.26 -15.98
C GLY A 103 -14.39 5.08 -16.40
N HIS A 104 -13.84 3.95 -16.88
CA HIS A 104 -14.67 2.78 -17.24
C HIS A 104 -15.39 2.19 -16.04
N ILE A 105 -14.84 2.32 -14.82
CA ILE A 105 -15.50 1.83 -13.60
C ILE A 105 -16.89 2.45 -13.40
N LEU A 106 -17.10 3.67 -13.89
CA LEU A 106 -18.40 4.34 -13.77
C LEU A 106 -19.49 3.64 -14.60
N ALA A 107 -19.13 3.00 -15.72
CA ALA A 107 -20.07 2.22 -16.50
C ALA A 107 -20.50 0.96 -15.74
N PHE A 108 -19.56 0.27 -15.11
CA PHE A 108 -19.86 -0.85 -14.20
C PHE A 108 -20.77 -0.43 -13.04
N LEU A 109 -20.41 0.65 -12.33
CA LEU A 109 -21.13 1.09 -11.14
C LEU A 109 -22.58 1.54 -11.43
N ARG A 110 -22.84 2.13 -12.60
CA ARG A 110 -24.20 2.55 -12.99
C ARG A 110 -25.16 1.39 -13.23
N GLU A 111 -24.63 0.22 -13.57
CA GLU A 111 -25.44 -0.98 -13.85
C GLU A 111 -25.68 -1.85 -12.61
N LEU A 112 -24.96 -1.62 -11.50
CA LEU A 112 -25.13 -2.40 -10.27
C LEU A 112 -26.47 -2.14 -9.59
N ARG A 113 -27.12 -3.21 -9.13
CA ARG A 113 -28.42 -3.17 -8.42
C ARG A 113 -28.32 -3.32 -6.90
N MET A 114 -27.10 -3.46 -6.40
CA MET A 114 -26.77 -3.62 -4.98
C MET A 114 -25.92 -2.45 -4.48
N PRO A 115 -25.91 -2.14 -3.17
CA PRO A 115 -25.10 -1.06 -2.62
C PRO A 115 -23.59 -1.29 -2.81
N VAL A 116 -22.88 -0.18 -3.01
CA VAL A 116 -21.43 -0.15 -3.21
C VAL A 116 -20.74 0.56 -2.04
N VAL A 117 -19.73 -0.08 -1.47
CA VAL A 117 -18.78 0.50 -0.52
C VAL A 117 -17.47 0.69 -1.26
N THR A 118 -17.01 1.92 -1.43
CA THR A 118 -15.77 2.22 -2.16
C THR A 118 -14.66 2.63 -1.20
N THR A 119 -13.58 1.86 -1.17
CA THR A 119 -12.33 2.22 -0.49
C THR A 119 -11.45 3.02 -1.44
N LEU A 120 -11.04 4.21 -1.01
CA LEU A 120 -10.25 5.13 -1.83
C LEU A 120 -8.77 5.04 -1.45
N HIS A 121 -7.96 4.48 -2.35
CA HIS A 121 -6.50 4.36 -2.19
C HIS A 121 -5.75 5.63 -2.59
N THR A 122 -6.38 6.47 -3.43
CA THR A 122 -5.85 7.77 -3.86
C THR A 122 -6.94 8.83 -3.78
N ILE A 123 -6.64 9.97 -3.14
CA ILE A 123 -7.49 11.16 -3.09
C ILE A 123 -6.60 12.35 -3.41
N LEU A 124 -6.91 13.07 -4.49
CA LEU A 124 -6.04 14.13 -5.00
C LEU A 124 -6.48 15.49 -4.46
N ARG A 125 -5.53 16.26 -3.93
CA ARG A 125 -5.79 17.65 -3.50
C ARG A 125 -6.11 18.56 -4.69
N GLU A 126 -5.39 18.38 -5.79
CA GLU A 126 -5.51 19.19 -7.01
C GLU A 126 -5.85 18.28 -8.20
N PRO A 127 -7.09 17.74 -8.28
CA PRO A 127 -7.46 16.84 -9.36
C PRO A 127 -7.57 17.58 -10.68
N LYS A 128 -7.10 16.96 -11.77
CA LYS A 128 -7.46 17.35 -13.14
C LYS A 128 -8.98 17.25 -13.34
N ALA A 129 -9.50 17.92 -14.37
CA ALA A 129 -10.95 17.94 -14.66
C ALA A 129 -11.57 16.54 -14.72
N ASP A 130 -10.92 15.59 -15.40
CA ASP A 130 -11.42 14.22 -15.50
C ASP A 130 -11.34 13.45 -14.18
N GLN A 131 -10.26 13.60 -13.41
CA GLN A 131 -10.13 12.99 -12.07
C GLN A 131 -11.19 13.52 -11.11
N ARG A 132 -11.49 14.83 -11.18
CA ARG A 132 -12.56 15.47 -10.41
C ARG A 132 -13.91 14.88 -10.78
N ARG A 133 -14.20 14.80 -12.08
CA ARG A 133 -15.46 14.23 -12.60
C ARG A 133 -15.63 12.78 -12.14
N VAL A 134 -14.60 11.94 -12.27
CA VAL A 134 -14.65 10.54 -11.85
C VAL A 134 -14.90 10.41 -10.36
N MET A 135 -14.18 11.18 -9.52
CA MET A 135 -14.39 11.14 -8.07
C MET A 135 -15.80 11.61 -7.66
N GLN A 136 -16.35 12.65 -8.29
CA GLN A 136 -17.69 13.13 -7.99
C GLN A 136 -18.77 12.08 -8.35
N GLU A 137 -18.61 11.39 -9.48
CA GLU A 137 -19.50 10.29 -9.86
C GLU A 137 -19.36 9.09 -8.91
N LEU A 138 -18.14 8.75 -8.47
CA LEU A 138 -17.92 7.73 -7.44
C LEU A 138 -18.65 8.10 -6.14
N VAL A 139 -18.51 9.33 -5.66
CA VAL A 139 -19.22 9.84 -4.48
C VAL A 139 -20.74 9.70 -4.63
N ALA A 140 -21.28 9.94 -5.82
CA ALA A 140 -22.70 9.82 -6.10
C ALA A 140 -23.17 8.35 -6.10
N LEU A 141 -22.43 7.47 -6.79
CA LEU A 141 -22.77 6.06 -7.01
C LEU A 141 -22.50 5.16 -5.79
N SER A 142 -21.56 5.55 -4.92
CA SER A 142 -21.24 4.79 -3.71
C SER A 142 -22.25 5.06 -2.59
N THR A 143 -22.65 3.99 -1.89
CA THR A 143 -23.44 4.07 -0.66
C THR A 143 -22.57 4.55 0.50
N ARG A 144 -21.35 4.03 0.62
CA ARG A 144 -20.33 4.43 1.60
C ARG A 144 -18.98 4.61 0.92
N LEU A 145 -18.18 5.52 1.46
CA LEU A 145 -16.79 5.77 1.06
C LEU A 145 -15.90 5.47 2.26
N VAL A 146 -14.90 4.62 2.08
CA VAL A 146 -13.90 4.32 3.11
C VAL A 146 -12.62 5.08 2.78
N VAL A 147 -12.10 5.79 3.78
CA VAL A 147 -10.79 6.44 3.74
C VAL A 147 -9.91 5.92 4.89
N MET A 148 -8.60 5.93 4.67
CA MET A 148 -7.60 5.41 5.62
C MET A 148 -6.78 6.51 6.29
N ALA A 149 -7.05 7.78 5.98
CA ALA A 149 -6.41 8.97 6.55
C ALA A 149 -7.45 10.07 6.78
N GLU A 150 -7.30 10.83 7.86
CA GLU A 150 -8.19 11.93 8.23
C GLU A 150 -8.14 13.05 7.19
N ARG A 151 -6.95 13.36 6.66
CA ARG A 151 -6.79 14.30 5.55
C ARG A 151 -7.56 13.85 4.31
N GLY A 152 -7.71 12.54 4.10
CA GLY A 152 -8.53 11.97 3.03
C GLY A 152 -10.01 12.31 3.22
N ARG A 153 -10.50 12.18 4.46
CA ARG A 153 -11.86 12.58 4.85
C ARG A 153 -12.08 14.09 4.62
N GLN A 154 -11.12 14.92 5.02
CA GLN A 154 -11.18 16.37 4.83
C GLN A 154 -11.23 16.73 3.33
N MET A 155 -10.31 16.17 2.53
CA MET A 155 -10.26 16.39 1.08
C MET A 155 -11.57 15.98 0.37
N LEU A 156 -12.18 14.86 0.76
CA LEU A 156 -13.48 14.45 0.22
C LEU A 156 -14.59 15.47 0.47
N GLN A 157 -14.63 16.06 1.66
CA GLN A 157 -15.65 17.05 2.01
C GLN A 157 -15.37 18.39 1.32
N GLU A 158 -14.13 18.88 1.38
CA GLU A 158 -13.78 20.22 0.92
C GLU A 158 -13.69 20.31 -0.62
N ILE A 159 -13.03 19.34 -1.26
CA ILE A 159 -12.71 19.40 -2.69
C ILE A 159 -13.80 18.73 -3.52
N TYR A 160 -14.31 17.59 -3.05
CA TYR A 160 -15.26 16.77 -3.80
C TYR A 160 -16.70 16.89 -3.30
N GLN A 161 -16.93 17.65 -2.21
CA GLN A 161 -18.25 17.92 -1.65
C GLN A 161 -19.01 16.64 -1.28
N ALA A 162 -18.27 15.60 -0.85
CA ALA A 162 -18.85 14.35 -0.41
C ALA A 162 -19.61 14.55 0.92
N PRO A 163 -20.85 14.04 1.06
CA PRO A 163 -21.59 14.14 2.30
C PRO A 163 -20.84 13.46 3.46
N PRO A 164 -20.65 14.12 4.61
CA PRO A 164 -19.94 13.53 5.75
C PRO A 164 -20.55 12.21 6.20
N THR A 165 -21.88 12.11 6.09
CA THR A 165 -22.64 10.90 6.42
C THR A 165 -22.33 9.71 5.53
N LYS A 166 -21.64 9.87 4.39
CA LYS A 166 -21.20 8.75 3.53
C LYS A 166 -19.78 8.28 3.83
N ILE A 167 -18.99 9.04 4.59
CA ILE A 167 -17.56 8.80 4.73
C ILE A 167 -17.29 8.04 6.03
N ASP A 168 -16.70 6.87 5.91
CA ASP A 168 -16.17 6.07 7.01
C ASP A 168 -14.65 6.19 7.03
N PHE A 169 -14.09 6.36 8.22
CA PHE A 169 -12.65 6.21 8.44
C PHE A 169 -12.39 4.82 8.99
N ILE A 170 -11.66 4.03 8.22
CA ILE A 170 -11.21 2.70 8.62
C ILE A 170 -9.72 2.68 8.31
N PRO A 171 -8.84 2.62 9.33
CA PRO A 171 -7.39 2.56 9.11
C PRO A 171 -7.00 1.39 8.21
N HIS A 172 -5.84 1.53 7.57
CA HIS A 172 -5.28 0.44 6.77
C HIS A 172 -5.08 -0.81 7.63
N GLY A 173 -5.56 -1.97 7.15
CA GLY A 173 -5.35 -3.24 7.83
C GLY A 173 -3.88 -3.61 7.91
N ILE A 174 -3.49 -4.42 8.89
CA ILE A 174 -2.12 -4.90 9.05
C ILE A 174 -2.14 -6.42 9.19
N PRO A 175 -1.08 -7.13 8.79
CA PRO A 175 -0.94 -8.53 9.14
C PRO A 175 -0.88 -8.69 10.66
N ASP A 176 -1.49 -9.76 11.15
CA ASP A 176 -1.26 -10.19 12.53
C ASP A 176 0.18 -10.71 12.64
N VAL A 177 1.02 -9.92 13.29
CA VAL A 177 2.41 -10.27 13.59
C VAL A 177 2.57 -10.32 15.10
N GLY A 178 3.09 -11.44 15.60
CA GLY A 178 3.42 -11.55 17.01
C GLY A 178 4.48 -10.51 17.39
N PHE A 179 4.40 -9.97 18.60
CA PHE A 179 5.49 -9.23 19.22
C PHE A 179 6.60 -10.21 19.59
N VAL A 180 7.47 -10.48 18.63
CA VAL A 180 8.60 -11.40 18.74
C VAL A 180 9.89 -10.58 18.69
N ASP A 181 10.90 -11.01 19.44
CA ASP A 181 12.21 -10.37 19.45
C ASP A 181 12.81 -10.42 18.03
N PRO A 182 13.32 -9.30 17.48
CA PRO A 182 13.93 -9.30 16.15
C PRO A 182 15.02 -10.35 15.97
N THR A 183 15.72 -10.72 17.05
CA THR A 183 16.79 -11.72 17.07
C THR A 183 16.34 -13.06 16.48
N ASP A 184 15.08 -13.46 16.70
CA ASP A 184 14.54 -14.73 16.20
C ASP A 184 14.49 -14.80 14.66
N PHE A 185 14.54 -13.66 13.98
CA PHE A 185 14.50 -13.56 12.51
C PHE A 185 15.84 -13.15 11.88
N LYS A 186 16.83 -12.72 12.65
CA LYS A 186 18.08 -12.17 12.08
C LYS A 186 18.98 -13.26 11.48
N ASP A 187 18.93 -14.48 12.02
CA ASP A 187 19.73 -15.62 11.58
C ASP A 187 19.53 -15.95 10.10
N GLN A 188 18.28 -15.97 9.64
CA GLN A 188 17.97 -16.33 8.24
C GLN A 188 18.43 -15.29 7.21
N PHE A 189 18.81 -14.08 7.67
CA PHE A 189 19.29 -13.00 6.82
C PHE A 189 20.80 -12.73 6.99
N GLY A 190 21.50 -13.46 7.87
CA GLY A 190 22.94 -13.26 8.11
C GLY A 190 23.27 -11.90 8.72
N VAL A 191 22.36 -11.38 9.55
CA VAL A 191 22.47 -10.07 10.22
C VAL A 191 22.40 -10.22 11.74
N GLU A 192 22.86 -11.36 12.25
CA GLU A 192 22.91 -11.65 13.68
C GLU A 192 23.76 -10.60 14.42
N GLY A 193 23.25 -10.13 15.55
CA GLY A 193 23.91 -9.09 16.35
C GLY A 193 23.99 -7.70 15.70
N ARG A 194 23.39 -7.51 14.52
CA ARG A 194 23.36 -6.22 13.82
C ARG A 194 22.09 -5.45 14.11
N VAL A 195 22.18 -4.12 13.97
CA VAL A 195 20.98 -3.26 13.91
C VAL A 195 20.51 -3.16 12.47
N VAL A 196 19.25 -3.54 12.22
CA VAL A 196 18.66 -3.66 10.90
C VAL A 196 17.74 -2.48 10.62
N LEU A 197 18.12 -1.64 9.67
CA LEU A 197 17.26 -0.64 9.04
C LEU A 197 16.57 -1.29 7.84
N LEU A 198 15.26 -1.10 7.67
CA LEU A 198 14.49 -1.69 6.58
C LEU A 198 13.76 -0.63 5.77
N THR A 199 13.83 -0.77 4.45
CA THR A 199 12.85 -0.21 3.51
C THR A 199 12.33 -1.34 2.64
N PHE A 200 11.02 -1.41 2.44
CA PHE A 200 10.44 -2.34 1.49
C PHE A 200 9.30 -1.78 0.66
N GLY A 201 9.03 -2.45 -0.46
CA GLY A 201 7.97 -2.14 -1.42
C GLY A 201 8.50 -2.10 -2.86
N LEU A 202 7.63 -1.76 -3.81
CA LEU A 202 8.06 -1.56 -5.20
C LEU A 202 8.98 -0.33 -5.31
N LEU A 203 10.15 -0.51 -5.90
CA LEU A 203 11.14 0.56 -6.04
C LEU A 203 10.79 1.51 -7.19
N SER A 204 10.84 2.79 -6.89
CA SER A 204 10.75 3.89 -7.85
C SER A 204 11.50 5.11 -7.28
N PRO A 205 11.89 6.09 -8.12
CA PRO A 205 12.59 7.30 -7.66
C PRO A 205 11.88 8.04 -6.52
N ASN A 206 10.54 8.05 -6.53
CA ASN A 206 9.74 8.70 -5.49
C ASN A 206 9.89 8.06 -4.09
N LYS A 207 10.48 6.86 -3.99
CA LYS A 207 10.75 6.19 -2.70
C LYS A 207 11.93 6.81 -1.96
N GLY A 208 12.80 7.58 -2.62
CA GLY A 208 13.87 8.36 -1.99
C GLY A 208 14.96 7.54 -1.29
N ILE A 209 15.19 6.29 -1.70
CA ILE A 209 16.14 5.36 -1.07
C ILE A 209 17.57 5.92 -1.07
N GLU A 210 17.91 6.74 -2.07
CA GLU A 210 19.19 7.44 -2.18
C GLU A 210 19.50 8.33 -0.96
N TYR A 211 18.47 8.88 -0.30
CA TYR A 211 18.68 9.72 0.88
C TYR A 211 19.09 8.89 2.10
N VAL A 212 18.58 7.66 2.23
CA VAL A 212 19.05 6.72 3.28
C VAL A 212 20.47 6.27 2.97
N LEU A 213 20.79 5.94 1.72
CA LEU A 213 22.15 5.57 1.32
C LEU A 213 23.16 6.69 1.58
N ASN A 214 22.76 7.95 1.43
CA ASN A 214 23.58 9.12 1.75
C ASN A 214 23.66 9.42 3.24
N ALA A 215 22.69 8.96 4.04
CA ALA A 215 22.69 9.09 5.50
C ALA A 215 23.56 8.03 6.19
N LEU A 216 23.78 6.87 5.56
CA LEU A 216 24.50 5.74 6.14
C LEU A 216 25.98 5.99 6.50
N PRO A 217 26.80 6.74 5.74
CA PRO A 217 28.22 6.90 6.07
C PRO A 217 28.50 7.42 7.49
N PRO A 218 27.87 8.51 7.98
CA PRO A 218 28.04 8.94 9.38
C PRO A 218 27.43 7.96 10.38
N ILE A 219 26.33 7.27 10.06
CA ILE A 219 25.74 6.25 10.94
C ILE A 219 26.73 5.10 11.17
N VAL A 220 27.27 4.52 10.09
CA VAL A 220 28.19 3.38 10.13
C VAL A 220 29.54 3.75 10.74
N ALA A 221 29.97 5.02 10.63
CA ALA A 221 31.18 5.50 11.28
C ALA A 221 31.11 5.41 12.82
N GLU A 222 29.91 5.54 13.38
CA GLU A 222 29.67 5.44 14.83
C GLU A 222 29.18 4.05 15.24
N PHE A 223 28.29 3.45 14.43
CA PHE A 223 27.67 2.15 14.66
C PHE A 223 27.99 1.19 13.50
N PRO A 224 29.18 0.56 13.50
CA PRO A 224 29.68 -0.24 12.37
C PRO A 224 28.81 -1.48 12.07
N ASP A 225 28.06 -1.96 13.06
CA ASP A 225 27.18 -3.12 12.96
C ASP A 225 25.78 -2.80 12.40
N VAL A 226 25.51 -1.55 12.00
CA VAL A 226 24.27 -1.19 11.30
C VAL A 226 24.26 -1.79 9.89
N VAL A 227 23.14 -2.40 9.52
CA VAL A 227 22.86 -2.89 8.17
C VAL A 227 21.53 -2.33 7.66
N TYR A 228 21.51 -1.92 6.40
CA TYR A 228 20.33 -1.44 5.71
C TYR A 228 19.86 -2.46 4.67
N ILE A 229 18.66 -2.97 4.86
CA ILE A 229 18.00 -3.90 3.95
C ILE A 229 17.04 -3.13 3.06
N VAL A 230 17.24 -3.23 1.74
CA VAL A 230 16.33 -2.73 0.70
C VAL A 230 15.63 -3.91 0.05
N LEU A 231 14.39 -4.15 0.45
CA LEU A 231 13.56 -5.26 -0.02
C LEU A 231 12.53 -4.83 -1.05
N GLY A 232 12.56 -5.42 -2.24
CA GLY A 232 11.50 -5.22 -3.22
C GLY A 232 11.99 -5.36 -4.65
N ALA A 233 11.05 -5.51 -5.57
CA ALA A 233 11.32 -5.44 -7.01
C ALA A 233 11.15 -4.00 -7.52
N THR A 234 11.76 -3.69 -8.66
CA THR A 234 11.49 -2.42 -9.37
C THR A 234 10.02 -2.37 -9.79
N HIS A 235 9.40 -1.20 -9.63
CA HIS A 235 7.98 -1.00 -9.96
C HIS A 235 7.70 -1.38 -11.43
N PRO A 236 6.62 -2.11 -11.76
CA PRO A 236 6.38 -2.58 -13.13
C PRO A 236 6.42 -1.47 -14.20
N ASN A 237 5.84 -0.30 -13.91
CA ASN A 237 5.91 0.86 -14.82
C ASN A 237 7.35 1.36 -15.03
N GLU A 238 8.13 1.48 -13.95
CA GLU A 238 9.53 1.91 -14.03
C GLU A 238 10.37 0.87 -14.80
N LEU A 239 10.11 -0.41 -14.58
CA LEU A 239 10.79 -1.48 -15.29
C LEU A 239 10.49 -1.45 -16.80
N ARG A 240 9.25 -1.13 -17.19
CA ARG A 240 8.85 -0.99 -18.60
C ARG A 240 9.47 0.23 -19.27
N GLU A 241 9.51 1.37 -18.59
CA GLU A 241 9.95 2.65 -19.17
C GLU A 241 11.47 2.85 -19.10
N HIS A 242 12.08 2.43 -17.99
CA HIS A 242 13.46 2.76 -17.63
C HIS A 242 14.31 1.51 -17.29
N GLY A 243 13.73 0.30 -17.32
CA GLY A 243 14.41 -0.91 -16.90
C GLY A 243 14.83 -0.86 -15.43
N GLU A 244 16.01 -1.41 -15.12
CA GLU A 244 16.57 -1.42 -13.76
C GLU A 244 17.42 -0.17 -13.44
N ALA A 245 17.29 0.91 -14.21
CA ALA A 245 18.15 2.10 -14.09
C ALA A 245 18.16 2.68 -12.67
N TYR A 246 17.00 2.77 -12.01
CA TYR A 246 16.92 3.27 -10.64
C TYR A 246 17.64 2.33 -9.67
N ARG A 247 17.38 1.01 -9.72
CA ARG A 247 18.06 0.02 -8.86
C ARG A 247 19.57 0.08 -9.01
N LEU A 248 20.06 0.04 -10.24
CA LEU A 248 21.48 0.08 -10.54
C LEU A 248 22.12 1.37 -10.02
N SER A 249 21.41 2.50 -10.09
CA SER A 249 21.91 3.76 -9.54
C SER A 249 22.06 3.71 -8.00
N LEU A 250 21.14 3.04 -7.29
CA LEU A 250 21.24 2.81 -5.85
C LEU A 250 22.43 1.90 -5.48
N GLU A 251 22.66 0.83 -6.24
CA GLU A 251 23.81 -0.06 -6.03
C GLU A 251 25.15 0.65 -6.26
N ILE A 252 25.22 1.48 -7.32
CA ILE A 252 26.40 2.33 -7.59
C ILE A 252 26.60 3.33 -6.46
N LEU A 253 25.53 3.94 -5.95
CA LEU A 253 25.61 4.89 -4.84
C LEU A 253 26.10 4.22 -3.55
N ALA A 254 25.62 3.02 -3.23
CA ALA A 254 26.09 2.24 -2.08
C ALA A 254 27.61 1.95 -2.17
N LYS A 255 28.11 1.57 -3.36
CA LYS A 255 29.56 1.39 -3.61
C LYS A 255 30.35 2.69 -3.50
N LYS A 256 29.83 3.79 -4.07
CA LYS A 256 30.44 5.12 -3.98
C LYS A 256 30.58 5.58 -2.53
N ASN A 257 29.59 5.24 -1.69
CA ASN A 257 29.57 5.55 -0.27
C ASN A 257 30.33 4.53 0.60
N LYS A 258 30.93 3.48 -0.01
CA LYS A 258 31.71 2.41 0.64
C LYS A 258 30.88 1.59 1.65
N LEU A 259 29.64 1.29 1.30
CA LEU A 259 28.65 0.63 2.15
C LEU A 259 28.41 -0.85 1.79
N GLU A 260 29.34 -1.49 1.07
CA GLU A 260 29.15 -2.85 0.55
C GLU A 260 28.93 -3.91 1.64
N LYS A 261 29.37 -3.64 2.88
CA LYS A 261 29.16 -4.52 4.05
C LYS A 261 27.93 -4.16 4.88
N ASN A 262 27.31 -3.01 4.60
CA ASN A 262 26.26 -2.40 5.40
C ASN A 262 24.95 -2.24 4.62
N VAL A 263 24.89 -2.61 3.33
CA VAL A 263 23.67 -2.53 2.52
C VAL A 263 23.42 -3.86 1.83
N ILE A 264 22.21 -4.38 1.98
CA ILE A 264 21.76 -5.63 1.36
C ILE A 264 20.53 -5.34 0.50
N PHE A 265 20.63 -5.61 -0.80
CA PHE A 265 19.51 -5.49 -1.72
C PHE A 265 18.86 -6.86 -1.96
N TYR A 266 17.60 -7.02 -1.55
CA TYR A 266 16.78 -8.17 -1.90
C TYR A 266 15.86 -7.80 -3.07
N ASN A 267 16.32 -8.07 -4.30
CA ASN A 267 15.58 -7.75 -5.52
C ASN A 267 14.49 -8.79 -5.83
N ARG A 268 13.45 -8.82 -5.00
CA ARG A 268 12.29 -9.70 -5.18
C ARG A 268 11.05 -9.08 -4.58
N PHE A 269 9.91 -9.35 -5.22
CA PHE A 269 8.62 -9.23 -4.57
C PHE A 269 8.43 -10.48 -3.69
N VAL A 270 8.07 -10.29 -2.43
CA VAL A 270 7.91 -11.38 -1.47
C VAL A 270 6.46 -11.52 -1.05
N GLU A 271 6.04 -12.76 -0.84
CA GLU A 271 4.75 -13.08 -0.23
C GLU A 271 4.70 -12.62 1.23
N LEU A 272 3.49 -12.49 1.77
CA LEU A 272 3.23 -11.90 3.08
C LEU A 272 4.02 -12.58 4.20
N GLU A 273 4.10 -13.91 4.22
CA GLU A 273 4.80 -14.68 5.25
C GLU A 273 6.30 -14.36 5.28
N ASN A 274 6.94 -14.29 4.11
CA ASN A 274 8.33 -13.87 4.01
C ASN A 274 8.48 -12.37 4.35
N LEU A 275 7.49 -11.54 4.03
CA LEU A 275 7.52 -10.13 4.41
C LEU A 275 7.48 -9.94 5.93
N LYS A 276 6.66 -10.72 6.64
CA LYS A 276 6.58 -10.72 8.11
C LYS A 276 7.94 -11.04 8.74
N GLU A 277 8.70 -11.96 8.15
CA GLU A 277 10.06 -12.30 8.57
C GLU A 277 11.04 -11.11 8.43
N PHE A 278 11.02 -10.40 7.30
CA PHE A 278 11.84 -9.20 7.10
C PHE A 278 11.47 -8.08 8.08
N ILE A 279 10.16 -7.86 8.28
CA ILE A 279 9.68 -6.89 9.26
C ILE A 279 10.14 -7.33 10.66
N GLY A 280 10.00 -8.61 10.99
CA GLY A 280 10.44 -9.23 12.24
C GLY A 280 11.91 -8.91 12.55
N ALA A 281 12.80 -9.11 11.58
CA ALA A 281 14.23 -8.84 11.72
C ALA A 281 14.61 -7.35 11.82
N ALA A 282 13.74 -6.43 11.41
CA ALA A 282 14.03 -5.00 11.42
C ALA A 282 13.94 -4.41 12.83
N ASP A 283 14.85 -3.49 13.13
CA ASP A 283 14.80 -2.64 14.33
C ASP A 283 14.18 -1.27 13.96
N PHE A 284 14.60 -0.72 12.81
CA PHE A 284 14.07 0.52 12.25
C PHE A 284 13.41 0.29 10.90
N TYR A 285 12.34 1.03 10.64
CA TYR A 285 11.73 1.17 9.34
C TYR A 285 11.86 2.60 8.84
N ILE A 286 12.41 2.80 7.63
CA ILE A 286 12.63 4.14 7.08
C ILE A 286 11.79 4.34 5.81
N THR A 287 10.94 5.38 5.77
CA THR A 287 10.21 5.79 4.54
C THR A 287 10.57 7.19 4.10
N PRO A 288 11.63 7.37 3.27
CA PRO A 288 12.14 8.68 2.86
C PRO A 288 11.41 9.21 1.61
N TYR A 289 10.10 8.98 1.50
CA TYR A 289 9.34 9.25 0.28
C TYR A 289 9.36 10.74 -0.06
N LEU A 290 9.41 11.06 -1.35
CA LEU A 290 9.55 12.45 -1.81
C LEU A 290 8.23 13.14 -2.09
N ASN A 291 7.16 12.37 -2.27
CA ASN A 291 5.84 12.91 -2.55
C ASN A 291 5.02 13.07 -1.26
N GLU A 292 4.71 14.32 -0.91
CA GLU A 292 3.86 14.64 0.25
C GLU A 292 2.45 14.04 0.11
N ALA A 293 1.94 13.92 -1.12
CA ALA A 293 0.55 13.56 -1.41
C ALA A 293 0.17 12.07 -1.22
N GLN A 294 1.03 11.28 -0.57
CA GLN A 294 0.74 9.88 -0.28
C GLN A 294 -0.29 9.76 0.85
N ILE A 295 -1.54 9.46 0.49
CA ILE A 295 -2.65 9.40 1.45
C ILE A 295 -2.73 8.09 2.24
N THR A 296 -2.14 7.02 1.71
CA THR A 296 -2.13 5.70 2.35
C THR A 296 -0.82 4.98 2.03
N SER A 297 -0.19 4.35 3.01
CA SER A 297 1.00 3.52 2.81
C SER A 297 0.89 2.24 3.61
N GLY A 298 0.65 1.12 2.92
CA GLY A 298 0.56 -0.19 3.56
C GLY A 298 1.89 -0.64 4.17
N THR A 299 3.01 -0.29 3.55
CA THR A 299 4.34 -0.66 4.07
C THR A 299 4.64 0.03 5.41
N LEU A 300 4.21 1.29 5.55
CA LEU A 300 4.26 2.02 6.82
C LEU A 300 3.30 1.42 7.85
N ALA A 301 2.05 1.15 7.47
CA ALA A 301 1.07 0.58 8.39
C ALA A 301 1.56 -0.76 8.96
N TYR A 302 2.14 -1.63 8.11
CA TYR A 302 2.59 -2.96 8.50
C TYR A 302 3.74 -2.87 9.52
N THR A 303 4.74 -2.01 9.30
CA THR A 303 5.87 -1.88 10.22
C THR A 303 5.53 -1.15 11.51
N PHE A 304 4.67 -0.13 11.42
CA PHE A 304 4.15 0.56 12.59
C PHE A 304 3.34 -0.41 13.47
N GLY A 305 2.44 -1.19 12.86
CA GLY A 305 1.66 -2.22 13.53
C GLY A 305 2.50 -3.34 14.14
N ALA A 306 3.68 -3.62 13.54
CA ALA A 306 4.66 -4.56 14.07
C ALA A 306 5.55 -3.99 15.19
N GLY A 307 5.29 -2.77 15.66
CA GLY A 307 6.02 -2.14 16.75
C GLY A 307 7.45 -1.72 16.41
N LYS A 308 7.75 -1.46 15.13
CA LYS A 308 9.09 -1.04 14.69
C LYS A 308 9.30 0.45 14.88
N VAL A 309 10.55 0.85 15.13
CA VAL A 309 10.89 2.28 15.21
C VAL A 309 10.78 2.88 13.82
N VAL A 310 9.87 3.81 13.61
CA VAL A 310 9.62 4.41 12.30
C VAL A 310 10.28 5.77 12.17
N ILE A 311 11.04 5.96 11.08
CA ILE A 311 11.56 7.26 10.64
C ILE A 311 11.01 7.55 9.24
N SER A 312 10.30 8.64 9.06
CA SER A 312 9.63 8.94 7.78
C SER A 312 9.73 10.40 7.39
N THR A 313 9.65 10.69 6.09
CA THR A 313 9.27 12.04 5.66
C THR A 313 7.79 12.30 5.98
N PRO A 314 7.35 13.58 6.14
CA PRO A 314 5.99 13.91 6.55
C PRO A 314 5.01 13.89 5.36
N TYR A 315 4.98 12.81 4.58
CA TYR A 315 3.86 12.56 3.67
C TYR A 315 2.58 12.32 4.47
N TRP A 316 1.42 12.61 3.89
CA TRP A 316 0.17 12.78 4.65
C TRP A 316 -0.14 11.62 5.60
N HIS A 317 -0.05 10.37 5.13
CA HIS A 317 -0.28 9.21 6.00
C HIS A 317 0.75 9.08 7.13
N ALA A 318 2.04 9.36 6.87
CA ALA A 318 3.07 9.32 7.91
C ALA A 318 2.90 10.44 8.94
N ALA A 319 2.54 11.65 8.50
CA ALA A 319 2.32 12.78 9.40
C ALA A 319 1.17 12.52 10.39
N GLU A 320 0.13 11.81 9.95
CA GLU A 320 -0.98 11.40 10.82
C GLU A 320 -0.62 10.22 11.70
N LEU A 321 -0.05 9.15 11.12
CA LEU A 321 0.21 7.91 11.85
C LEU A 321 1.29 8.09 12.93
N LEU A 322 2.28 8.94 12.66
CA LEU A 322 3.41 9.21 13.57
C LEU A 322 3.19 10.46 14.43
N ALA A 323 1.97 11.02 14.44
CA ALA A 323 1.62 12.09 15.37
C ALA A 323 1.78 11.62 16.83
N GLU A 324 1.87 12.56 17.77
CA GLU A 324 1.97 12.28 19.21
C GLU A 324 3.21 11.45 19.59
N ASP A 325 4.34 11.72 18.93
CA ASP A 325 5.64 11.08 19.18
C ASP A 325 5.65 9.55 19.00
N HIS A 326 4.71 9.00 18.20
CA HIS A 326 4.68 7.57 17.84
C HIS A 326 5.76 7.16 16.81
N GLY A 327 6.59 8.11 16.37
CA GLY A 327 7.73 7.88 15.47
C GLY A 327 8.43 9.20 15.16
N VAL A 328 9.38 9.18 14.23
CA VAL A 328 10.19 10.36 13.91
C VAL A 328 9.92 10.85 12.49
N LEU A 329 9.66 12.15 12.36
CA LEU A 329 9.50 12.83 11.08
C LEU A 329 10.76 13.63 10.72
N VAL A 330 11.28 13.41 9.51
CA VAL A 330 12.43 14.12 8.95
C VAL A 330 12.04 14.92 7.71
N PRO A 331 12.70 16.06 7.40
CA PRO A 331 12.40 16.81 6.19
C PRO A 331 12.60 15.99 4.89
N PHE A 332 11.83 16.32 3.86
CA PHE A 332 11.96 15.70 2.54
C PHE A 332 13.36 15.90 1.97
N GLY A 333 13.96 14.82 1.47
CA GLY A 333 15.26 14.87 0.81
C GLY A 333 16.43 15.26 1.74
N ASP A 334 16.30 15.05 3.04
CA ASP A 334 17.30 15.45 4.04
C ASP A 334 18.02 14.23 4.62
N ALA A 335 19.07 13.78 3.93
CA ALA A 335 19.93 12.70 4.39
C ALA A 335 20.64 13.02 5.73
N PRO A 336 21.16 14.24 5.97
CA PRO A 336 21.67 14.62 7.29
C PRO A 336 20.66 14.48 8.43
N ALA A 337 19.38 14.83 8.21
CA ALA A 337 18.34 14.63 9.20
C ALA A 337 18.10 13.15 9.49
N ILE A 338 17.99 12.31 8.46
CA ILE A 338 17.88 10.84 8.64
C ILE A 338 19.03 10.32 9.51
N ALA A 339 20.28 10.71 9.19
CA ALA A 339 21.45 10.28 9.95
C ALA A 339 21.39 10.72 11.41
N ARG A 340 21.03 11.98 11.67
CA ARG A 340 20.93 12.53 13.02
C ARG A 340 19.90 11.77 13.86
N GLU A 341 18.72 11.52 13.32
CA GLU A 341 17.65 10.84 14.06
C GLU A 341 17.98 9.35 14.30
N VAL A 342 18.52 8.65 13.30
CA VAL A 342 18.98 7.26 13.49
C VAL A 342 20.07 7.18 14.57
N ILE A 343 21.09 8.04 14.51
CA ILE A 343 22.16 8.09 15.52
C ILE A 343 21.59 8.46 16.90
N GLY A 344 20.66 9.40 16.96
CA GLY A 344 20.01 9.81 18.21
C GLY A 344 19.30 8.63 18.89
N LEU A 345 18.48 7.91 18.13
CA LEU A 345 17.73 6.74 18.62
C LEU A 345 18.65 5.58 18.98
N LEU A 346 19.73 5.35 18.22
CA LEU A 346 20.73 4.32 18.51
C LEU A 346 21.54 4.58 19.79
N ARG A 347 21.62 5.84 20.24
CA ARG A 347 22.29 6.21 21.51
C ARG A 347 21.36 6.09 22.71
N ASP A 348 20.05 6.02 22.47
CA ASP A 348 19.04 6.00 23.52
C ASP A 348 18.78 4.55 23.95
N ASP A 349 19.61 4.05 24.88
CA ASP A 349 19.56 2.68 25.43
C ASP A 349 18.37 2.43 26.39
N THR A 350 17.30 3.23 26.34
CA THR A 350 16.19 3.18 27.33
C THR A 350 15.15 2.12 27.07
#